data_AF-A0A2M8DQ94-F1
#
_entry.id   AF-A0A2M8DQ94-F1
#
_cell.length_a   1.000
_cell.length_b   1.000
_cell.length_c   1.000
_cell.angle_alpha   90.00
_cell.angle_beta   90.00
_cell.angle_gamma   90.00
#
_symmetry.space_group_name_H-M   'P 1'
#
loop_
_entity.id
_entity.type
_entity.pdbx_description
1 polymer ?
#
loop_
_entity_poly.entity_id
_entity_poly.type
_entity_poly.pdbx_seq_one_letter_code
_entity_poly.pdbx_strand_id
1 'polypeptide(L)' 'MKFTKEQLDSFITLYKKLYGDQLTEAEALEEATAVVSFVKMIYKPISKKDFELYSQHLVKDPRCDSI' A
#
# COMPACT_ATOMS: atom_id res chain seq x y z
N MET A 1 -8.62 -1.36 -13.38
CA MET A 1 -8.21 -2.37 -12.38
C MET A 1 -9.48 -3.02 -11.82
N LYS A 2 -9.46 -4.28 -11.37
CA LYS A 2 -10.66 -4.92 -10.82
C LYS A 2 -10.48 -5.13 -9.32
N PHE A 3 -11.27 -4.42 -8.52
CA PHE A 3 -11.36 -4.60 -7.08
C PHE A 3 -12.56 -5.47 -6.75
N THR A 4 -12.48 -6.21 -5.64
CA THR A 4 -13.66 -6.86 -5.07
C THR A 4 -14.53 -5.82 -4.38
N LYS A 5 -15.82 -6.14 -4.19
CA LYS A 5 -16.73 -5.27 -3.45
C LYS A 5 -16.22 -4.98 -2.04
N GLU A 6 -15.75 -6.01 -1.33
CA GLU A 6 -15.18 -5.90 0.01
C GLU A 6 -13.96 -4.95 0.06
N GLN A 7 -13.12 -4.95 -0.98
CA GLN A 7 -11.99 -4.04 -1.09
C GLN A 7 -12.44 -2.59 -1.27
N LEU A 8 -13.46 -2.34 -2.10
CA LEU A 8 -14.03 -1.00 -2.29
C LEU A 8 -14.75 -0.52 -1.03
N ASP A 9 -15.55 -1.37 -0.37
CA ASP A 9 -16.24 -1.04 0.87
C ASP A 9 -15.26 -0.69 1.98
N SER A 10 -14.15 -1.44 2.08
CA SER A 10 -13.06 -1.14 3.01
C SER A 10 -12.37 0.19 2.70
N PHE A 11 -12.13 0.46 1.41
CA PHE A 11 -11.54 1.72 0.95
C PHE A 11 -12.43 2.92 1.30
N ILE A 12 -13.73 2.85 1.00
CA ILE A 12 -14.72 3.88 1.34
C ILE A 12 -14.73 4.14 2.84
N THR A 13 -14.72 3.08 3.65
CA THR A 13 -14.72 3.18 5.12
C THR A 13 -13.46 3.88 5.63
N LEU A 14 -12.29 3.54 5.09
CA LEU A 14 -11.02 4.17 5.44
C LEU A 14 -10.98 5.64 5.00
N TYR A 15 -11.43 5.93 3.78
CA TYR A 15 -11.46 7.28 3.22
C TYR A 15 -12.32 8.20 4.10
N LYS A 16 -13.54 7.76 4.44
CA LYS A 16 -14.42 8.50 5.36
C LYS A 16 -13.79 8.72 6.72
N LYS A 17 -13.14 7.69 7.29
CA LYS A 17 -12.48 7.81 8.60
C LYS A 17 -11.35 8.83 8.59
N LEU A 18 -10.60 8.94 7.49
CA LEU A 18 -9.42 9.81 7.38
C LEU A 18 -9.78 11.24 6.96
N TYR A 19 -10.72 11.41 6.04
CA TYR A 19 -11.01 12.68 5.39
C TYR A 19 -12.41 13.23 5.71
N GLY A 20 -13.29 12.42 6.31
CA GLY A 20 -14.66 12.82 6.65
C GLY A 20 -15.67 12.68 5.51
N ASP A 21 -15.20 12.51 4.27
CA ASP A 21 -16.06 12.46 3.09
C ASP A 21 -16.52 11.05 2.75
N GLN A 22 -17.79 10.93 2.35
CA GLN A 22 -18.40 9.69 1.91
C GLN A 22 -18.34 9.60 0.38
N LEU A 23 -17.55 8.65 -0.13
CA LEU A 23 -17.50 8.37 -1.55
C LEU A 23 -18.68 7.49 -2.00
N THR A 24 -19.12 7.72 -3.23
CA THR A 24 -19.91 6.76 -4.01
C THR A 24 -19.02 5.60 -4.48
N GLU A 25 -19.64 4.50 -4.92
CA GLU A 25 -18.90 3.34 -5.45
C GLU A 25 -18.06 3.69 -6.70
N ALA A 26 -18.57 4.59 -7.55
CA ALA A 26 -17.86 5.03 -8.76
C ALA A 26 -16.62 5.87 -8.41
N GLU A 27 -16.77 6.84 -7.50
CA GLU A 27 -15.64 7.66 -7.02
C GLU A 27 -14.61 6.80 -6.29
N ALA A 28 -15.05 5.85 -5.46
CA ALA A 28 -14.17 4.91 -4.78
C ALA A 28 -13.35 4.07 -5.77
N LEU A 29 -13.96 3.63 -6.87
CA LEU A 29 -13.25 2.88 -7.91
C LEU A 29 -12.20 3.73 -8.63
N GLU A 30 -12.53 4.98 -8.94
CA GLU A 30 -11.62 5.92 -9.59
C GLU A 30 -10.42 6.22 -8.69
N GLU A 31 -10.67 6.63 -7.46
CA GLU A 31 -9.65 6.98 -6.46
C GLU A 31 -8.76 5.78 -6.10
N ALA A 32 -9.35 4.62 -5.82
CA ALA A 32 -8.58 3.40 -5.52
C ALA A 32 -7.69 2.99 -6.71
N THR A 33 -8.19 3.16 -7.95
CA THR A 33 -7.39 2.90 -9.15
C THR A 33 -6.23 3.89 -9.28
N ALA A 34 -6.47 5.17 -9.02
CA ALA A 34 -5.45 6.22 -9.08
C ALA A 34 -4.33 5.95 -8.07
N VAL A 35 -4.67 5.62 -6.82
CA VAL A 35 -3.70 5.29 -5.76
C VAL A 35 -2.82 4.12 -6.17
N VAL A 36 -3.39 3.00 -6.61
CA VAL A 36 -2.59 1.84 -7.01
C VAL A 36 -1.73 2.16 -8.23
N SER A 37 -2.25 2.94 -9.17
CA SER A 37 -1.48 3.35 -10.37
C SER A 37 -0.30 4.23 -9.99
N PHE A 38 -0.50 5.16 -9.06
CA PHE A 38 0.58 5.99 -8.52
C PHE A 38 1.64 5.14 -7.85
N VAL A 39 1.24 4.25 -6.93
CA VAL A 39 2.17 3.32 -6.26
C VAL A 39 2.94 2.51 -7.29
N LYS A 40 2.30 1.96 -8.32
CA LYS A 40 2.99 1.21 -9.39
C LYS A 40 3.98 2.06 -10.18
N MET A 41 3.71 3.36 -10.36
CA MET A 41 4.60 4.27 -11.08
C MET A 41 5.86 4.59 -10.27
N ILE A 42 5.71 4.77 -8.95
CA ILE A 42 6.84 5.15 -8.08
C ILE A 42 7.56 3.94 -7.48
N TYR A 43 6.88 2.82 -7.32
CA TYR A 43 7.43 1.63 -6.69
C TYR A 43 8.28 0.87 -7.69
N LYS A 44 9.59 0.94 -7.50
CA LYS A 44 10.52 0.00 -8.13
C LYS A 44 10.51 -1.30 -7.33
N PRO A 45 10.04 -2.43 -7.90
CA PRO A 45 10.08 -3.70 -7.19
C PRO A 45 11.52 -4.02 -6.81
N ILE A 46 11.75 -4.23 -5.52
CA ILE A 46 13.03 -4.76 -5.03
C ILE A 46 13.19 -6.15 -5.66
N SER A 47 14.23 -6.33 -6.48
CA SER A 47 14.52 -7.65 -7.02
C SER A 47 14.96 -8.58 -5.89
N LYS A 48 14.83 -9.91 -6.07
CA LYS A 48 15.34 -10.86 -5.08
C LYS A 48 16.81 -10.61 -4.72
N LYS A 49 17.62 -10.21 -5.70
CA LYS A 49 19.02 -9.84 -5.52
C LYS A 49 19.18 -8.55 -4.70
N ASP A 50 18.34 -7.54 -4.95
CA ASP A 50 18.34 -6.31 -4.15
C ASP A 50 17.91 -6.61 -2.71
N PHE A 51 16.91 -7.47 -2.52
CA PHE A 51 16.45 -7.91 -1.21
C PHE A 51 17.55 -8.65 -0.44
N GLU A 52 18.26 -9.58 -1.10
CA GLU A 52 19.40 -10.28 -0.51
C GLU A 52 20.55 -9.32 -0.15
N LEU A 53 20.81 -8.32 -1.00
CA LEU A 53 21.81 -7.28 -0.74
C LEU A 53 21.44 -6.41 0.47
N TYR A 54 20.19 -5.94 0.55
CA TYR A 54 19.74 -5.08 1.65
C TYR A 54 19.54 -5.86 2.97
N SER A 55 19.06 -7.11 2.90
CA SER A 55 18.86 -7.94 4.11
C SER A 55 20.17 -8.33 4.78
N GLN A 56 21.27 -8.49 4.03
CA GLN A 56 22.60 -8.69 4.60
C GLN A 56 23.11 -7.49 5.40
N HIS A 57 22.57 -6.28 5.19
CA HIS A 57 22.92 -5.08 5.96
C HIS A 57 21.99 -4.83 7.15
N LEU A 58 20.85 -5.54 7.24
CA LEU A 58 19.92 -5.45 8.37
C LEU A 58 20.34 -6.29 9.59
N VAL A 59 21.41 -7.10 9.49
CA VAL A 59 21.91 -7.97 10.58
C VAL A 59 22.87 -7.23 11.54
N LYS A 60 22.88 -5.90 11.57
CA LYS A 60 23.76 -5.13 12.48
C LYS A 60 23.10 -3.88 13.07
N ASP A 61 21.79 -3.91 13.36
CA ASP A 61 21.21 -2.93 14.29
C ASP A 61 21.11 -3.56 15.70
N PRO A 62 22.01 -3.24 16.64
CA PRO A 62 22.00 -3.81 17.99
C PRO A 62 20.76 -3.44 18.82
N ARG A 63 19.83 -2.65 18.28
CA ARG A 63 18.55 -2.30 18.94
C ARG A 63 17.43 -3.32 18.66
N CYS A 64 17.62 -4.26 17.73
CA CYS A 64 16.62 -5.29 17.41
C CYS A 64 16.88 -6.64 18.11
N ASP A 65 18.02 -6.82 18.79
CA ASP A 65 18.39 -8.08 19.47
C ASP A 65 17.84 -8.17 20.90
N SER A 66 16.73 -7.49 21.21
CA SER A 66 16.16 -7.46 22.55
C SER A 66 14.64 -7.66 22.54
N ILE A 67 14.19 -8.82 22.05
CA ILE A 67 12.94 -9.47 22.45
C ILE A 67 13.18 -10.97 22.56
#